data_AF-A0A7V9EJR7-F1
#
_entry.id   AF-A0A7V9EJR7-F1
#
_cell.length_a   1.000
_cell.length_b   1.000
_cell.length_c   1.000
_cell.angle_alpha   90.00
_cell.angle_beta   90.00
_cell.angle_gamma   90.00
#
_symmetry.space_group_name_H-M   'P 1'
#
loop_
_entity.id
_entity.type
_entity.pdbx_description
1 polymer ?
#
loop_
_entity_poly.entity_id
_entity_poly.type
_entity_poly.pdbx_seq_one_letter_code
_entity_poly.pdbx_strand_id
1 'polypeptide(L)'
;MATGGIAALLAVLALGFIEGLRRFYPAREAWLRLRRAHGRAAVRATRERFEAASGSPLPRRLAQVILSLVIIWAAVVSGLLDKDWYEVLVDVTPYVFIWIALLRTQGALAAVAGRMKDHERAAGEDPDAELGESDALNL
;
A
#
# COMPACT_ATOMS: atom_id res chain seq x y z
N MET A 1 0.09 -27.35 10.24
CA MET A 1 -1.14 -26.89 9.54
C MET A 1 -1.65 -25.52 10.02
N ALA A 2 -1.59 -25.16 11.31
CA ALA A 2 -2.10 -23.86 11.80
C ALA A 2 -1.39 -22.61 11.20
N THR A 3 -0.09 -22.70 10.89
CA THR A 3 0.71 -21.57 10.39
C THR A 3 0.35 -21.13 8.97
N GLY A 4 0.01 -22.06 8.06
CA GLY A 4 -0.37 -21.73 6.69
C GLY A 4 -1.73 -21.00 6.59
N GLY A 5 -2.71 -21.45 7.39
CA GLY A 5 -4.03 -20.79 7.46
C GLY A 5 -3.94 -19.37 8.00
N ILE A 6 -3.12 -19.14 9.03
CA ILE A 6 -2.88 -17.79 9.57
C ILE A 6 -2.21 -16.90 8.53
N ALA A 7 -1.21 -17.40 7.80
CA ALA A 7 -0.55 -16.64 6.73
C ALA A 7 -1.51 -16.25 5.61
N ALA A 8 -2.39 -17.17 5.18
CA ALA A 8 -3.41 -16.89 4.17
C ALA A 8 -4.39 -15.81 4.65
N LEU A 9 -4.87 -15.91 5.89
CA LEU A 9 -5.76 -14.91 6.48
C LEU A 9 -5.10 -13.53 6.53
N LEU A 10 -3.86 -13.45 7.01
CA LEU A 10 -3.11 -12.20 7.05
C LEU A 10 -2.90 -11.59 5.65
N ALA A 11 -2.61 -12.43 4.66
CA ALA A 11 -2.43 -11.98 3.28
C ALA A 11 -3.73 -11.41 2.67
N VAL A 12 -4.87 -12.07 2.93
CA VAL A 12 -6.19 -11.58 2.52
C VAL A 12 -6.54 -10.26 3.24
N LEU A 13 -6.27 -10.18 4.54
CA LEU A 13 -6.48 -8.95 5.32
C LEU A 13 -5.60 -7.79 4.80
N ALA A 14 -4.34 -8.06 4.47
CA ALA A 14 -3.44 -7.06 3.91
C ALA A 14 -3.95 -6.54 2.56
N LEU A 15 -4.39 -7.44 1.67
CA LEU A 15 -4.98 -7.05 0.39
C LEU A 15 -6.27 -6.23 0.59
N GLY A 16 -7.16 -6.69 1.47
CA GLY A 16 -8.40 -6.00 1.81
C GLY A 16 -8.14 -4.60 2.39
N PHE A 17 -7.12 -4.47 3.24
CA PHE A 17 -6.68 -3.19 3.78
C PHE A 17 -6.18 -2.24 2.69
N ILE A 18 -5.35 -2.71 1.75
CA ILE A 18 -4.84 -1.89 0.64
C ILE A 18 -5.96 -1.45 -0.29
N GLU A 19 -6.89 -2.34 -0.62
CA GLU A 19 -8.06 -1.99 -1.44
C GLU A 19 -9.02 -1.06 -0.69
N GLY A 20 -9.16 -1.24 0.63
CA GLY A 20 -9.90 -0.34 1.51
C GLY A 20 -9.30 1.07 1.54
N LEU A 21 -7.97 1.18 1.71
CA LEU A 21 -7.26 2.45 1.60
C LEU A 21 -7.50 3.10 0.25
N ARG A 22 -7.34 2.34 -0.84
CA ARG A 22 -7.59 2.81 -2.19
C ARG A 22 -9.02 3.29 -2.41
N ARG A 23 -10.02 2.68 -1.79
CA ARG A 23 -11.43 3.01 -2.05
C ARG A 23 -11.98 4.09 -1.13
N PHE A 24 -11.55 4.13 0.12
CA PHE A 24 -12.21 4.93 1.15
C PHE A 24 -11.32 5.99 1.80
N TYR A 25 -9.99 5.89 1.70
CA TYR A 25 -9.08 6.77 2.45
C TYR A 25 -8.46 7.91 1.61
N PRO A 26 -8.38 9.16 2.10
CA PRO A 26 -9.02 9.65 3.31
C PRO A 26 -10.46 10.06 3.00
N ALA A 27 -11.39 9.69 3.88
CA ALA A 27 -12.70 10.29 3.91
C ALA A 27 -12.58 11.78 4.24
N ARG A 28 -13.47 12.61 3.70
CA ARG A 28 -13.42 14.08 3.87
C ARG A 28 -13.38 14.51 5.34
N GLU A 29 -14.17 13.87 6.20
CA GLU A 29 -14.18 14.14 7.64
C GLU A 29 -12.87 13.75 8.35
N ALA A 30 -12.24 12.65 7.92
CA ALA A 30 -10.95 12.23 8.46
C ALA A 30 -9.86 13.22 8.04
N TRP A 31 -9.87 13.66 6.78
CA TRP A 31 -8.98 14.70 6.29
C TRP A 31 -9.15 16.03 7.04
N LEU A 32 -10.40 16.48 7.25
CA LEU A 32 -10.69 17.70 8.03
C LEU A 32 -10.20 17.58 9.48
N ARG A 33 -10.36 16.42 10.12
CA ARG A 33 -9.83 16.16 11.47
C ARG A 33 -8.31 16.23 11.51
N LEU A 34 -7.64 15.58 10.55
CA LEU A 34 -6.18 15.64 10.39
C LEU A 34 -5.70 17.09 10.23
N ARG A 35 -6.35 17.85 9.36
CA ARG A 35 -6.04 19.28 9.10
C ARG A 35 -6.24 20.16 10.33
N ARG A 36 -7.31 19.95 11.10
CA ARG A 36 -7.54 20.70 12.34
C ARG A 36 -6.50 20.40 13.41
N ALA A 37 -6.05 19.16 13.50
CA ALA A 37 -5.11 18.72 14.54
C ALA A 37 -3.64 19.08 14.23
N HIS A 38 -3.21 18.96 12.97
CA HIS A 38 -1.80 19.10 12.58
C HIS A 38 -1.54 20.32 11.68
N GLY A 39 -2.58 21.05 11.28
CA GLY A 39 -2.47 22.17 10.36
C GLY A 39 -2.37 21.76 8.88
N ARG A 40 -2.29 22.77 8.01
CA ARG A 40 -2.24 22.61 6.55
C ARG A 40 -0.91 22.02 6.08
N ALA A 41 0.21 22.55 6.58
CA ALA A 41 1.55 22.15 6.16
C ALA A 41 1.81 20.64 6.39
N ALA A 42 1.45 20.12 7.56
CA ALA A 42 1.62 18.70 7.88
C ALA A 42 0.78 17.76 7.01
N VAL A 43 -0.48 18.15 6.72
CA VAL A 43 -1.35 17.38 5.81
C VAL A 43 -0.77 17.36 4.41
N ARG A 44 -0.25 18.49 3.93
CA ARG A 44 0.38 18.58 2.62
C ARG A 44 1.69 17.79 2.53
N ALA A 45 2.55 17.89 3.54
CA ALA A 45 3.77 17.08 3.62
C ALA A 45 3.43 15.57 3.60
N THR A 46 2.33 15.18 4.25
CA THR A 46 1.86 13.79 4.22
C THR A 46 1.36 13.39 2.82
N ARG A 47 0.62 14.26 2.12
CA ARG A 47 0.21 14.06 0.72
C ARG A 47 1.41 13.85 -0.20
N GLU A 48 2.40 14.73 -0.10
CA GLU A 48 3.62 14.68 -0.93
C GLU A 48 4.42 13.40 -0.67
N ARG A 49 4.49 12.94 0.58
CA ARG A 49 5.07 11.63 0.91
C ARG A 49 4.31 10.48 0.23
N PHE A 50 2.98 10.51 0.20
CA PHE A 50 2.20 9.49 -0.51
C PHE A 50 2.40 9.54 -2.02
N GLU A 51 2.48 10.75 -2.60
CA GLU A 51 2.75 10.97 -4.02
C GLU A 51 4.14 10.44 -4.40
N ALA A 52 5.18 10.78 -3.63
CA ALA A 52 6.53 10.25 -3.82
C ALA A 52 6.59 8.72 -3.64
N ALA A 53 5.93 8.18 -2.62
CA ALA A 53 5.87 6.74 -2.37
C ALA A 53 5.10 5.99 -3.49
N SER A 54 4.10 6.60 -4.12
CA SER A 54 3.37 6.02 -5.24
C SER A 54 4.25 5.79 -6.48
N GLY A 55 5.25 6.67 -6.69
CA GLY A 55 6.24 6.55 -7.76
C GLY A 55 7.41 5.60 -7.44
N SER A 56 7.54 5.13 -6.19
CA SER A 56 8.68 4.29 -5.78
C SER A 56 8.66 2.92 -6.47
N PRO A 57 9.78 2.44 -7.05
CA PRO A 57 9.86 1.11 -7.64
C PRO A 57 9.91 -0.01 -6.58
N LEU A 58 10.01 0.32 -5.28
CA LEU A 58 10.22 -0.63 -4.21
C LEU A 58 9.14 -1.73 -4.12
N PRO A 59 7.82 -1.43 -4.16
CA PRO A 59 6.79 -2.48 -4.07
C PRO A 59 6.88 -3.47 -5.23
N ARG A 60 7.19 -3.00 -6.44
CA ARG A 60 7.38 -3.87 -7.62
C ARG A 60 8.61 -4.75 -7.48
N ARG A 61 9.73 -4.20 -7.00
CA ARG A 61 10.96 -4.98 -6.75
C ARG A 61 10.71 -6.06 -5.69
N LEU A 62 10.03 -5.72 -4.60
CA LEU A 62 9.66 -6.68 -3.56
C LEU A 62 8.75 -7.78 -4.12
N ALA A 63 7.76 -7.41 -4.95
CA ALA A 63 6.89 -8.37 -5.62
C ALA A 63 7.68 -9.34 -6.51
N GLN A 64 8.67 -8.85 -7.27
CA GLN A 64 9.57 -9.68 -8.07
C GLN A 64 10.41 -10.63 -7.20
N VAL A 65 11.00 -10.13 -6.12
CA VAL A 65 11.80 -10.94 -5.19
C VAL A 65 10.96 -12.06 -4.58
N ILE A 66 9.74 -11.75 -4.10
CA ILE A 66 8.83 -12.76 -3.54
C ILE A 66 8.47 -13.81 -4.59
N LEU A 67 8.14 -13.38 -5.81
CA LEU A 67 7.81 -14.30 -6.90
C LEU A 67 8.99 -15.25 -7.21
N SER A 68 10.21 -14.71 -7.30
CA SER A 68 11.41 -15.51 -7.52
C SER A 68 11.65 -16.53 -6.40
N LEU A 69 11.50 -16.10 -5.13
CA LEU A 69 11.65 -16.99 -3.98
C LEU A 69 10.61 -18.12 -4.00
N VAL A 70 9.37 -17.82 -4.35
CA VAL A 70 8.29 -18.82 -4.45
C VAL A 70 8.56 -19.82 -5.57
N ILE A 71 9.01 -19.36 -6.74
CA ILE A 71 9.37 -20.23 -7.87
C ILE A 71 10.52 -21.17 -7.50
N ILE A 72 11.59 -20.62 -6.91
CA ILE A 72 12.76 -21.41 -6.46
C ILE A 72 12.31 -22.45 -5.44
N TRP A 73 11.53 -22.05 -4.44
CA TRP A 73 11.02 -22.96 -3.41
C TRP A 73 10.16 -24.07 -4.01
N ALA A 74 9.20 -23.74 -4.88
CA ALA A 74 8.34 -24.72 -5.51
C ALA A 74 9.11 -25.72 -6.38
N ALA A 75 10.14 -25.26 -7.10
CA ALA A 75 11.01 -26.12 -7.91
C ALA A 75 11.85 -27.07 -7.05
N VAL A 76 12.42 -26.58 -5.94
CA VAL A 76 13.19 -27.40 -5.00
C VAL A 76 12.29 -28.43 -4.32
N VAL A 77 11.14 -28.01 -3.80
CA VAL A 77 10.21 -28.91 -3.09
C VAL A 77 9.63 -29.97 -4.02
N SER A 78 9.22 -29.62 -5.24
CA SER A 78 8.67 -30.59 -6.19
C SER A 78 9.70 -31.64 -6.66
N GLY A 79 11.00 -31.33 -6.57
CA GLY A 79 12.07 -32.25 -6.95
C GLY A 79 12.63 -33.10 -5.80
N LEU A 80 12.41 -32.71 -4.54
CA LEU A 80 13.02 -33.33 -3.36
C LEU A 80 12.02 -33.89 -2.34
N LEU A 81 10.82 -33.31 -2.26
CA LEU A 81 9.76 -33.79 -1.39
C LEU A 81 8.68 -34.38 -2.28
N ASP A 82 8.26 -35.61 -1.96
CA ASP A 82 7.13 -36.31 -2.58
C ASP A 82 5.81 -35.67 -2.10
N LYS A 83 5.66 -34.37 -2.41
CA LYS A 83 4.59 -33.51 -1.94
C LYS A 83 3.53 -33.42 -3.03
N ASP A 84 2.28 -33.67 -2.67
CA ASP A 84 1.20 -33.53 -3.63
C ASP A 84 1.06 -32.09 -4.12
N TRP A 85 0.72 -31.93 -5.40
CA TRP A 85 0.56 -30.63 -6.05
C TRP A 85 -0.42 -29.69 -5.32
N TYR A 86 -1.42 -30.24 -4.64
CA TYR A 86 -2.39 -29.46 -3.87
C TYR A 86 -1.77 -28.83 -2.62
N GLU A 87 -0.80 -29.48 -1.97
CA GLU A 87 -0.13 -28.92 -0.80
C GLU A 87 0.79 -27.77 -1.18
N VAL A 88 1.47 -27.89 -2.33
CA VAL A 88 2.25 -26.79 -2.91
C VAL A 88 1.35 -25.59 -3.21
N LEU A 89 0.15 -25.83 -3.75
CA LEU A 89 -0.80 -24.76 -4.04
C LEU A 89 -1.26 -24.02 -2.77
N VAL A 90 -1.57 -24.76 -1.69
CA VAL A 90 -1.97 -24.17 -0.40
C VAL A 90 -0.83 -23.32 0.19
N ASP A 91 0.40 -23.80 0.10
CA ASP A 91 1.58 -23.08 0.59
C ASP A 91 1.86 -21.80 -0.23
N VAL A 92 1.63 -21.83 -1.55
CA VAL A 92 1.87 -20.69 -2.45
C VAL A 92 0.80 -19.58 -2.33
N THR A 93 -0.43 -19.96 -1.98
CA THR A 93 -1.60 -19.06 -1.97
C THR A 93 -1.39 -17.75 -1.18
N PRO A 94 -0.89 -17.75 0.07
CA PRO A 94 -0.63 -16.52 0.82
C PRO A 94 0.31 -15.55 0.08
N TYR A 95 1.33 -16.09 -0.60
CA TYR A 95 2.31 -15.29 -1.31
C TYR A 95 1.70 -14.62 -2.55
N VAL A 96 0.76 -15.28 -3.23
CA VAL A 96 0.01 -14.68 -4.34
C VAL A 96 -0.79 -13.46 -3.87
N PHE A 97 -1.46 -13.57 -2.73
CA PHE A 97 -2.19 -12.44 -2.15
C PHE A 97 -1.26 -11.28 -1.78
N ILE A 98 -0.12 -11.55 -1.13
CA ILE A 98 0.89 -10.53 -0.81
C ILE A 98 1.44 -9.90 -2.10
N TRP A 99 1.71 -10.70 -3.12
CA TRP A 99 2.19 -10.22 -4.41
C TRP A 99 1.21 -9.26 -5.07
N ILE A 100 -0.08 -9.62 -5.13
CA ILE A 100 -1.15 -8.75 -5.63
C ILE A 100 -1.23 -7.47 -4.78
N ALA A 101 -1.17 -7.60 -3.46
CA ALA A 101 -1.23 -6.48 -2.53
C ALA A 101 -0.11 -5.46 -2.81
N LEU A 102 1.14 -5.92 -2.97
CA LEU A 102 2.29 -5.06 -3.31
C LEU A 102 2.12 -4.32 -4.63
N LEU A 103 1.59 -4.99 -5.66
CA LEU A 103 1.33 -4.35 -6.96
C LEU A 103 0.23 -3.30 -6.86
N ARG A 104 -0.77 -3.52 -6.01
CA ARG A 104 -1.88 -2.58 -5.78
C ARG A 104 -1.47 -1.37 -4.92
N THR A 105 -0.44 -1.48 -4.09
CA THR A 105 0.02 -0.42 -3.19
C THR A 105 0.28 0.90 -3.93
N GLN A 106 1.00 0.88 -5.06
CA GLN A 106 1.30 2.11 -5.80
C GLN A 106 0.01 2.83 -6.24
N GLY A 107 -0.95 2.09 -6.80
CA GLY A 107 -2.24 2.64 -7.21
C GLY A 107 -3.08 3.11 -6.02
N ALA A 108 -3.01 2.41 -4.88
CA ALA A 108 -3.68 2.83 -3.65
C ALA A 108 -3.12 4.16 -3.15
N LEU A 109 -1.80 4.30 -3.06
CA LEU A 109 -1.14 5.52 -2.62
C LEU A 109 -1.40 6.70 -3.57
N ALA A 110 -1.38 6.47 -4.89
CA ALA A 110 -1.73 7.47 -5.88
C ALA A 110 -3.19 7.95 -5.72
N ALA A 111 -4.12 7.02 -5.49
CA ALA A 111 -5.53 7.36 -5.26
C ALA A 111 -5.75 8.15 -3.96
N VAL A 112 -5.02 7.81 -2.91
CA VAL A 112 -5.02 8.54 -1.63
C VAL A 112 -4.53 9.98 -1.84
N ALA A 113 -3.37 10.15 -2.47
CA ALA A 113 -2.80 11.46 -2.76
C ALA A 113 -3.72 12.31 -3.66
N GLY A 114 -4.30 11.70 -4.69
CA GLY A 114 -5.28 12.34 -5.56
C GLY A 114 -6.50 12.86 -4.80
N ARG A 115 -7.10 12.03 -3.93
CA ARG A 115 -8.21 12.47 -3.08
C ARG A 115 -7.83 13.60 -2.12
N MET A 116 -6.62 13.58 -1.58
CA MET A 116 -6.14 14.68 -0.74
C MET A 116 -6.07 16.00 -1.52
N LYS A 117 -5.57 15.98 -2.78
CA LYS A 117 -5.61 17.15 -3.67
C LYS A 117 -7.04 17.63 -3.90
N ASP A 118 -7.98 16.72 -4.10
CA ASP A 118 -9.39 17.08 -4.30
C ASP A 118 -10.00 17.74 -3.05
N HIS A 119 -9.66 17.25 -1.86
CA HIS A 119 -10.09 17.88 -0.60
C HIS A 119 -9.46 19.26 -0.39
N GLU A 120 -8.19 19.45 -0.77
CA GLU A 120 -7.49 20.74 -0.74
C GLU A 120 -8.19 21.75 -1.68
N ARG A 121 -8.46 21.36 -2.94
CA ARG A 121 -9.22 22.18 -3.90
C ARG A 121 -10.62 22.53 -3.40
N ALA A 122 -11.32 21.56 -2.82
CA ALA A 122 -12.65 21.78 -2.23
C ALA A 122 -12.63 22.71 -1.01
N ALA A 123 -11.46 22.91 -0.38
CA ALA A 123 -11.25 23.88 0.68
C ALA A 123 -10.80 25.25 0.16
N GLY A 124 -10.71 25.44 -1.16
CA GLY A 124 -10.26 26.67 -1.80
C GLY A 124 -8.73 26.84 -1.87
N GLU A 125 -7.97 25.77 -1.64
CA GLU A 125 -6.51 25.79 -1.70
C GLU A 125 -6.00 25.38 -3.09
N ASP A 126 -4.88 25.96 -3.50
CA ASP A 126 -4.09 25.45 -4.62
C ASP A 126 -3.15 24.34 -4.12
N PRO A 127 -3.33 23.07 -4.54
CA PRO A 127 -2.49 21.96 -4.11
C PRO A 127 -1.08 22.00 -4.69
N ASP A 128 -0.86 22.74 -5.78
CA ASP A 128 0.42 22.76 -6.51
C ASP A 128 1.23 24.05 -6.25
N ALA A 129 0.64 25.07 -5.61
CA ALA A 129 1.34 26.30 -5.20
C ALA A 129 2.38 26.04 -4.11
N GLU A 130 3.61 26.53 -4.20
CA GLU A 130 4.64 26.33 -3.16
C GLU A 130 4.15 26.80 -1.77
N LEU A 131 4.47 26.02 -0.72
CA LEU A 131 4.19 26.44 0.65
C LEU A 131 5.04 27.68 0.96
N GLY A 132 4.40 28.77 1.40
CA GLY A 132 5.11 29.98 1.80
C GLY A 132 6.09 29.71 2.94
N GLU A 133 7.21 30.44 2.97
CA GLU A 133 8.32 30.30 3.92
C GLU A 133 7.88 30.30 5.40
N SER A 134 6.78 31.00 5.73
CA SER A 134 6.19 31.06 7.08
C SER A 134 5.53 29.76 7.53
N ASP A 135 5.04 28.94 6.60
CA ASP A 135 4.40 27.65 6.89
C ASP A 135 5.43 26.51 7.00
N ALA A 136 6.61 26.67 6.38
CA ALA A 136 7.70 25.69 6.41
C ALA A 136 8.47 25.67 7.74
N LEU A 137 8.52 26.79 8.46
CA LEU A 137 9.26 26.94 9.73
C LEU A 137 8.50 26.40 10.96
N ASN A 138 7.23 25.99 10.80
CA ASN A 138 6.39 25.41 11.86
C ASN A 138 6.26 23.87 11.74
N LEU A 139 7.10 23.22 10.92
CA LEU A 139 7.17 21.77 10.73
C LEU A 139 8.24 21.12 11.63
#